data_AF-A0A536TLZ4-F1
#
_entry.id   AF-A0A536TLZ4-F1
#
_cell.length_a   1.000
_cell.length_b   1.000
_cell.length_c   1.000
_cell.angle_alpha   90.00
_cell.angle_beta   90.00
_cell.angle_gamma   90.00
#
_symmetry.space_group_name_H-M   'P 1'
#
loop_
_entity.id
_entity.type
_entity.pdbx_description
1 polymer ?
#
loop_
_entity_poly.entity_id
_entity_poly.type
_entity_poly.pdbx_seq_one_letter_code
_entity_poly.pdbx_strand_id
1 'polypeptide(L)' 'AQRVIDAAVQLHGALGVTTGQTIERLYREIRALRIYEGATEVQQLIIGKAMLTAQAETR' A
#
# COMPACT_ATOMS: atom_id res chain seq x y z
N ALA A 1 -2.18 -2.14 4.14
CA ALA A 1 -2.48 -0.93 4.93
C ALA A 1 -3.47 0.01 4.21
N GLN A 2 -3.23 0.52 2.99
CA GLN A 2 -4.16 1.44 2.29
C GLN A 2 -5.64 1.02 2.34
N ARG A 3 -5.95 -0.22 1.93
CA ARG A 3 -7.33 -0.76 1.92
C ARG A 3 -8.01 -0.74 3.30
N VAL A 4 -7.23 -0.94 4.37
CA VAL A 4 -7.76 -0.94 5.74
C VAL A 4 -8.08 0.48 6.18
N ILE A 5 -7.19 1.42 5.89
CA ILE A 5 -7.39 2.83 6.23
C ILE A 5 -8.56 3.42 5.43
N ASP A 6 -8.68 3.06 4.16
CA ASP A 6 -9.80 3.45 3.30
C ASP A 6 -11.15 2.97 3.85
N ALA A 7 -11.24 1.69 4.25
CA ALA A 7 -12.44 1.18 4.91
C ALA A 7 -12.73 1.90 6.24
N ALA A 8 -11.70 2.22 7.02
CA ALA A 8 -11.87 2.95 8.27
C ALA A 8 -12.33 4.40 8.04
N VAL A 9 -11.86 5.10 7.01
CA VAL A 9 -12.40 6.41 6.59
C VAL A 9 -13.90 6.29 6.30
N GLN A 10 -14.31 5.27 5.55
CA GLN A 10 -15.71 5.05 5.21
C GLN A 10 -16.59 4.81 6.45
N LEU A 11 -16.10 4.04 7.44
CA LEU A 11 -16.80 3.78 8.69
C LEU A 11 -16.97 5.03 9.58
N HIS A 12 -16.03 5.96 9.51
CA HIS A 12 -16.06 7.21 10.30
C HIS A 12 -16.86 8.33 9.61
N GLY A 13 -17.29 8.14 8.36
CA GLY A 13 -18.09 9.12 7.61
C GLY A 13 -17.38 10.48 7.51
N ALA A 14 -18.09 11.57 7.86
CA ALA A 14 -17.53 12.92 7.82
C ALA A 14 -16.27 13.09 8.68
N LEU A 15 -16.18 12.40 9.83
CA LEU A 15 -14.98 12.42 10.67
C LEU A 15 -13.79 11.74 9.98
N GLY A 16 -14.05 10.82 9.05
CA GLY A 16 -13.06 10.16 8.20
C GLY A 16 -12.19 11.12 7.38
N VAL A 17 -12.74 12.29 7.05
CA VAL A 17 -12.13 13.31 6.17
C VAL A 17 -11.98 14.67 6.83
N THR A 18 -12.31 14.79 8.11
CA THR A 18 -12.19 16.05 8.86
C THR A 18 -10.73 16.26 9.27
N THR A 19 -10.15 17.40 8.88
CA THR A 19 -8.77 17.76 9.22
C THR A 19 -8.51 17.68 10.72
N GLY A 20 -7.39 17.06 11.10
CA GLY A 20 -7.00 16.88 12.49
C GLY A 20 -7.51 15.59 13.13
N GLN A 21 -8.43 14.87 12.46
CA GLN A 21 -8.78 13.51 12.86
C GLN A 21 -7.63 12.55 12.56
N THR A 22 -7.44 11.58 13.46
CA THR A 22 -6.36 10.59 13.31
C THR A 22 -6.53 9.79 12.01
N ILE A 23 -7.76 9.41 11.67
CA ILE A 23 -8.04 8.61 10.49
C ILE A 23 -7.75 9.37 9.19
N GLU A 24 -8.06 10.66 9.15
CA GLU A 24 -7.76 11.56 8.04
C GLU A 24 -6.24 11.66 7.82
N ARG A 25 -5.47 11.85 8.90
CA ARG A 25 -4.01 11.89 8.85
C ARG A 25 -3.40 10.60 8.35
N LEU A 26 -3.86 9.46 8.86
CA LEU A 26 -3.41 8.14 8.43
C LEU A 26 -3.70 7.90 6.93
N TYR A 27 -4.83 8.38 6.42
CA TYR A 27 -5.19 8.26 5.00
C TYR A 27 -4.22 9.01 4.07
N ARG A 28 -3.74 10.18 4.49
CA ARG A 28 -2.69 10.91 3.75
C ARG A 28 -1.33 10.24 3.86
N GLU A 29 -0.91 9.87 5.07
CA GLU A 29 0.42 9.32 5.34
C GLU A 29 0.65 7.99 4.60
N ILE A 30 -0.37 7.13 4.50
CA ILE A 30 -0.20 5.80 3.88
C ILE A 30 0.09 5.84 2.37
N ARG A 31 -0.28 6.93 1.66
CA ARG A 31 -0.18 7.00 0.20
C ARG A 31 1.27 6.94 -0.29
N ALA A 32 2.16 7.62 0.44
CA ALA A 32 3.59 7.73 0.16
C ALA A 32 4.32 6.38 0.24
N LEU A 33 3.91 5.52 1.17
CA LEU A 33 4.51 4.20 1.40
C LEU A 33 4.32 3.23 0.23
N ARG A 34 3.46 3.56 -0.75
CA ARG A 34 3.29 2.77 -1.97
C ARG A 34 4.27 3.14 -3.09
N ILE A 35 5.06 4.19 -2.90
CA ILE A 35 5.91 4.81 -3.93
C ILE A 35 7.37 4.83 -3.47
N TYR A 36 7.62 5.24 -2.22
CA TYR A 36 8.97 5.25 -1.65
C TYR A 36 9.53 3.84 -1.50
N GLU A 37 10.86 3.73 -1.53
CA GLU A 37 11.61 2.46 -1.40
C GLU A 37 11.24 1.40 -2.45
N GLY A 38 10.74 1.86 -3.60
CA GLY A 38 10.29 1.02 -4.70
C GLY A 38 8.76 1.03 -4.79
N ALA A 39 8.25 1.58 -5.88
CA ALA A 39 6.83 1.53 -6.17
C ALA A 39 6.32 0.09 -6.17
N THR A 40 5.03 -0.09 -5.91
CA THR A 40 4.39 -1.41 -5.82
C THR A 40 4.70 -2.27 -7.05
N GLU A 41 4.70 -1.67 -8.23
CA GLU A 41 4.97 -2.31 -9.51
C GLU A 41 6.43 -2.77 -9.63
N VAL A 42 7.38 -1.98 -9.11
CA VAL A 42 8.81 -2.36 -9.08
C VAL A 42 9.02 -3.58 -8.20
N GLN A 43 8.40 -3.60 -7.01
CA GLN A 43 8.49 -4.74 -6.10
C GLN A 43 7.87 -6.01 -6.72
N GLN A 44 6.73 -5.87 -7.42
CA GLN A 44 6.11 -6.98 -8.15
C GLN A 44 7.04 -7.54 -9.24
N LEU A 45 7.73 -6.68 -10.00
CA LEU A 45 8.69 -7.11 -11.01
C LEU A 45 9.89 -7.84 -10.40
N ILE A 46 10.43 -7.34 -9.27
CA ILE A 46 11.54 -7.99 -8.55
C ILE A 46 11.14 -9.41 -8.13
N ILE A 47 9.97 -9.56 -7.50
CA ILE A 47 9.44 -10.86 -7.07
C ILE A 47 9.22 -11.77 -8.28
N GLY A 48 8.56 -11.26 -9.33
CA GLY A 48 8.28 -12.03 -10.55
C GLY A 48 9.56 -12.56 -11.20
N LYS A 49 10.60 -11.72 -11.31
CA LYS A 49 11.91 -12.14 -11.82
C LYS A 49 12.54 -13.22 -10.94
N ALA A 50 12.54 -13.04 -9.62
CA ALA A 50 13.11 -14.01 -8.69
C ALA A 50 12.40 -15.37 -8.79
N MET A 51 11.08 -15.39 -8.94
CA MET A 51 10.31 -16.62 -9.13
C MET A 51 10.65 -17.34 -10.44
N LEU A 52 10.82 -16.60 -11.54
CA LEU A 52 11.21 -17.19 -12.83
C LEU A 52 12.62 -17.78 -12.78
N THR A 53 13.57 -17.10 -12.14
CA THR A 53 14.93 -17.62 -11.93
C THR A 53 14.90 -18.92 -11.13
N ALA A 54 14.21 -18.94 -9.98
CA ALA A 54 14.10 -20.14 -9.15
C ALA A 54 13.46 -21.33 -9.89
N GLN A 55 12.46 -21.06 -10.75
CA GLN A 55 11.84 -22.09 -11.57
C GLN A 55 12.81 -22.68 -12.61
N ALA A 56 13.67 -21.85 -13.20
CA ALA A 56 14.67 -22.31 -14.17
C ALA A 56 15.76 -23.17 -13.53
N GLU A 57 16.17 -22.86 -12.30
CA GLU A 57 17.17 -23.64 -11.54
C GLU A 57 16.65 -25.00 -11.06
N THR A 58 15.33 -25.14 -10.90
CA THR A 58 14.68 -26.40 -10.48
C THR A 58 14.49 -27.37 -11.65
N ARG A 59 14.62 -26.91 -12.89
CA ARG A 59 14.48 -27.72 -14.11
C ARG A 59 15.82 -28.19 -14.63
#